data_AF-A0A957W922-F1
#
_entry.id   AF-A0A957W922-F1
#
_cell.length_a   1.000
_cell.length_b   1.000
_cell.length_c   1.000
_cell.angle_alpha   90.00
_cell.angle_beta   90.00
_cell.angle_gamma   90.00
#
_symmetry.space_group_name_H-M   'P 1'
#
loop_
_entity.id
_entity.type
_entity.pdbx_description
1 polymer ?
#
loop_
_entity_poly.entity_id
_entity_poly.type
_entity_poly.pdbx_seq_one_letter_code
_entity_poly.pdbx_strand_id
1 'polypeptide(L)'
;MSSQINLTIDASLAALPKSERERLTLYGAQILLTEMNSRLALAVREMARFEGKYGQTLAQLEQTGLPQDAGLEAHEDYIEWSGWQASFDEANQTIKALQSILEAGHAAPSTS
;
A
#
# COMPACT_ATOMS: atom_id res chain seq x y z
N MET A 1 8.23 -17.90 14.33
CA MET A 1 8.53 -18.51 13.01
C MET A 1 8.82 -17.46 11.93
N SER A 2 8.07 -16.37 11.82
CA SER A 2 8.30 -15.30 10.82
C SER A 2 9.69 -14.67 10.88
N SER A 3 10.26 -14.51 12.08
CA SER A 3 11.61 -13.95 12.26
C SER A 3 12.72 -14.85 11.67
N GLN A 4 12.59 -16.18 11.77
CA GLN A 4 13.54 -17.15 11.20
C GLN A 4 13.46 -17.20 9.67
N ILE A 5 12.25 -17.02 9.11
CA ILE A 5 12.05 -16.95 7.65
C ILE A 5 12.70 -15.68 7.09
N ASN A 6 12.49 -14.53 7.71
CA ASN A 6 13.10 -13.27 7.29
C ASN A 6 14.63 -13.33 7.31
N LEU A 7 15.22 -13.86 8.39
CA LEU A 7 16.67 -14.06 8.51
C LEU A 7 17.26 -14.96 7.41
N THR A 8 16.49 -15.94 6.93
CA THR A 8 16.93 -16.88 5.88
C THR A 8 16.90 -16.24 4.49
N ILE A 9 15.91 -15.38 4.22
CA ILE A 9 15.80 -14.64 2.96
C ILE A 9 16.93 -13.61 2.86
N ASP A 10 17.18 -12.83 3.91
CA ASP A 10 18.20 -11.79 3.90
C ASP A 10 19.61 -12.37 3.66
N ALA A 11 19.94 -13.49 4.32
CA ALA A 11 21.19 -14.20 4.09
C ALA A 11 21.32 -14.73 2.66
N SER A 12 20.23 -15.27 2.09
CA SER A 12 20.21 -15.78 0.72
C SER A 12 20.36 -14.66 -0.31
N LEU A 13 19.71 -13.51 -0.09
CA LEU A 13 19.86 -12.32 -0.93
C LEU A 13 21.30 -11.79 -0.84
N ALA A 14 21.88 -11.69 0.37
CA ALA A 14 23.25 -11.22 0.57
C ALA A 14 24.30 -12.11 -0.11
N ALA A 15 24.01 -13.40 -0.30
CA ALA A 15 24.89 -14.32 -1.02
C ALA A 15 24.89 -14.11 -2.54
N LEU A 16 23.88 -13.44 -3.11
CA LEU A 16 23.84 -13.14 -4.54
C LEU A 16 24.88 -12.07 -4.92
N PRO A 17 25.45 -12.12 -6.14
CA PRO A 17 26.21 -11.01 -6.68
C PRO A 17 25.44 -9.69 -6.61
N LYS A 18 26.15 -8.57 -6.44
CA LYS A 18 25.51 -7.25 -6.33
C LYS A 18 24.58 -6.94 -7.52
N SER A 19 25.04 -7.22 -8.74
CA SER A 19 24.25 -7.03 -9.97
C SER A 19 22.96 -7.86 -10.00
N GLU A 20 23.01 -9.09 -9.47
CA GLU A 20 21.86 -9.98 -9.37
C GLU A 20 20.86 -9.49 -8.32
N ARG A 21 21.34 -8.98 -7.19
CA ARG A 21 20.48 -8.32 -6.19
C ARG A 21 19.80 -7.09 -6.77
N GLU A 22 20.55 -6.21 -7.44
CA GLU A 22 20.00 -5.00 -8.05
C GLU A 22 18.94 -5.34 -9.10
N ARG A 23 19.22 -6.32 -9.96
CA ARG A 23 18.27 -6.80 -10.97
C ARG A 23 17.00 -7.39 -10.32
N LEU A 24 17.16 -8.21 -9.28
CA LEU A 24 16.03 -8.77 -8.53
C LEU A 24 15.20 -7.67 -7.85
N THR A 25 15.86 -6.68 -7.24
CA THR A 25 15.19 -5.53 -6.62
C THR A 25 14.38 -4.74 -7.65
N LEU A 26 14.93 -4.46 -8.83
CA LEU A 26 14.23 -3.71 -9.87
C LEU A 26 13.02 -4.47 -10.43
N TYR A 27 13.17 -5.77 -10.71
CA TYR A 27 12.06 -6.59 -11.16
C TYR A 27 10.98 -6.74 -10.09
N GLY A 28 11.37 -7.02 -8.85
CA GLY A 28 10.46 -7.12 -7.72
C GLY A 28 9.71 -5.80 -7.49
N ALA A 29 10.41 -4.66 -7.57
CA ALA A 29 9.81 -3.35 -7.41
C ALA A 29 8.73 -3.07 -8.46
N GLN A 30 8.94 -3.48 -9.71
CA GLN A 30 7.98 -3.26 -10.78
C GLN A 30 6.71 -4.12 -10.63
N ILE A 31 6.86 -5.37 -10.17
CA ILE A 31 5.73 -6.25 -9.85
C ILE A 31 4.93 -5.68 -8.68
N LEU A 32 5.61 -5.35 -7.58
CA LEU A 32 4.96 -4.79 -6.39
C LEU A 32 4.29 -3.44 -6.68
N LEU A 33 4.88 -2.61 -7.55
CA LEU A 33 4.27 -1.33 -7.94
C LEU A 33 2.93 -1.55 -8.66
N THR A 34 2.85 -2.56 -9.52
CA THR A 34 1.60 -2.93 -10.21
C THR A 34 0.52 -3.40 -9.22
N GLU A 35 0.92 -4.23 -8.26
CA GLU A 35 0.02 -4.69 -7.20
C GLU A 35 -0.50 -3.52 -6.35
N MET A 36 0.40 -2.65 -5.86
CA MET A 36 0.03 -1.53 -5.01
C MET A 36 -0.84 -0.51 -5.73
N ASN A 37 -0.58 -0.22 -7.01
CA ASN A 37 -1.46 0.62 -7.82
C ASN A 37 -2.87 0.03 -7.93
N SER A 38 -2.98 -1.30 -8.05
CA SER A 38 -4.28 -1.99 -8.10
C SER A 38 -5.02 -1.88 -6.76
N ARG A 39 -4.31 -2.06 -5.64
CA ARG A 39 -4.88 -1.88 -4.29
C ARG A 39 -5.31 -0.43 -4.05
N LEU A 40 -4.48 0.54 -4.42
CA LEU A 40 -4.80 1.96 -4.30
C LEU A 40 -6.07 2.29 -5.09
N ALA A 41 -6.16 1.80 -6.33
CA ALA A 41 -7.33 2.03 -7.18
C ALA A 41 -8.62 1.40 -6.63
N LEU A 42 -8.52 0.27 -5.91
CA LEU A 42 -9.66 -0.33 -5.23
C LEU A 42 -10.07 0.48 -4.00
N ALA A 43 -9.10 0.83 -3.14
CA ALA A 43 -9.35 1.63 -1.94
C ALA A 43 -10.02 2.97 -2.27
N VAL A 44 -9.55 3.68 -3.30
CA VAL A 44 -10.17 4.93 -3.78
C VAL A 44 -11.64 4.72 -4.18
N ARG A 45 -11.96 3.62 -4.87
CA ARG A 45 -13.35 3.34 -5.29
C ARG A 45 -14.25 3.03 -4.11
N GLU A 46 -13.79 2.22 -3.18
CA GLU A 46 -14.57 1.85 -2.00
C GLU A 46 -14.76 3.04 -1.05
N MET A 47 -13.74 3.86 -0.84
CA MET A 47 -13.88 5.12 -0.11
C MET A 47 -14.92 6.03 -0.77
N ALA A 48 -14.85 6.22 -2.10
CA ALA A 48 -15.84 7.02 -2.82
C ALA A 48 -17.28 6.46 -2.73
N ARG A 49 -17.43 5.13 -2.65
CA ARG A 49 -18.73 4.48 -2.40
C ARG A 49 -19.30 4.88 -1.04
N PHE A 50 -18.49 4.85 0.01
CA PHE A 50 -18.93 5.28 1.35
C PHE A 50 -19.20 6.78 1.41
N GLU A 51 -18.34 7.60 0.81
CA GLU A 51 -18.57 9.04 0.71
C GLU A 51 -19.89 9.37 0.01
N GLY A 52 -20.21 8.63 -1.07
CA GLY A 52 -21.48 8.74 -1.76
C GLY A 52 -22.68 8.28 -0.90
N LYS A 53 -22.52 7.20 -0.12
CA LYS A 53 -23.58 6.68 0.78
C LYS A 53 -23.89 7.64 1.93
N TYR A 54 -22.87 8.22 2.54
CA TYR A 54 -23.01 9.05 3.74
C TYR A 54 -23.02 10.56 3.46
N GLY A 55 -22.69 11.00 2.25
CA GLY A 55 -22.69 12.41 1.86
C GLY A 55 -21.60 13.25 2.53
N GLN A 56 -20.56 12.62 3.07
CA GLN A 56 -19.44 13.25 3.77
C GLN A 56 -18.17 12.42 3.60
N THR A 57 -17.03 12.96 3.99
CA THR A 57 -15.73 12.24 4.03
C THR A 57 -15.55 11.49 5.35
N LEU A 58 -14.63 10.52 5.39
CA LEU A 58 -14.32 9.78 6.62
C LEU A 58 -13.77 10.73 7.69
N ALA A 59 -12.90 11.66 7.29
CA ALA A 59 -12.32 12.65 8.19
C ALA A 59 -13.40 13.55 8.83
N GLN A 60 -14.47 13.89 8.10
CA GLN A 60 -15.61 14.62 8.66
C GLN A 60 -16.38 13.73 9.65
N LEU A 61 -16.66 12.48 9.27
CA LEU A 61 -17.35 11.52 10.14
C LEU A 61 -16.58 11.24 11.45
N GLU A 62 -15.26 11.14 11.40
CA GLU A 62 -14.40 10.95 12.58
C GLU A 62 -14.42 12.16 13.53
N GLN A 63 -14.63 13.37 13.00
CA GLN A 63 -14.75 14.59 13.83
C GLN A 63 -16.14 14.69 14.48
N THR A 64 -17.19 14.36 13.75
CA THR A 64 -18.58 14.46 14.25
C THR A 64 -19.00 13.25 15.07
N GLY A 65 -18.34 12.12 14.86
CA GLY A 65 -18.78 10.80 15.29
C GLY A 65 -19.96 10.30 14.46
N LEU A 66 -20.27 9.01 14.64
CA LEU A 66 -21.53 8.43 14.16
C LEU A 66 -22.71 9.03 14.95
N PRO A 67 -23.88 9.22 14.32
CA PRO A 67 -25.11 9.61 15.01
C PRO A 67 -25.42 8.69 16.20
N GLN A 68 -26.06 9.21 17.25
CA GLN A 68 -26.40 8.41 18.44
C GLN A 68 -27.41 7.28 18.14
N ASP A 69 -28.22 7.46 17.11
CA ASP A 69 -29.19 6.49 16.60
C ASP A 69 -28.66 5.66 15.42
N ALA A 70 -27.34 5.70 15.18
CA ALA A 70 -26.70 4.88 14.16
C ALA A 70 -26.96 3.39 14.42
N GLY A 71 -27.51 2.71 13.41
CA GLY A 71 -27.70 1.28 13.45
C GLY A 71 -26.39 0.51 13.28
N LEU A 72 -26.45 -0.81 13.47
CA LEU A 72 -25.31 -1.73 13.31
C LEU A 72 -24.60 -1.55 11.95
N GLU A 73 -25.37 -1.41 10.86
CA GLU A 73 -24.82 -1.22 9.51
C GLU A 73 -23.91 0.01 9.42
N ALA A 74 -24.26 1.12 10.08
CA ALA A 74 -23.43 2.32 10.06
C ALA A 74 -22.12 2.16 10.83
N HIS A 75 -22.11 1.32 11.88
CA HIS A 75 -20.90 0.95 12.59
C HIS A 75 -20.01 0.02 11.77
N GLU A 76 -20.59 -0.97 11.10
CA GLU A 76 -19.86 -1.90 10.22
C GLU A 76 -19.25 -1.16 9.02
N ASP A 77 -20.03 -0.28 8.39
CA ASP A 77 -19.56 0.57 7.30
C ASP A 77 -18.42 1.50 7.75
N TYR A 78 -18.51 2.08 8.95
CA TYR A 78 -17.42 2.89 9.49
C TYR A 78 -16.12 2.08 9.63
N ILE A 79 -16.20 0.88 10.19
CA ILE A 79 -15.04 -0.02 10.34
C ILE A 79 -14.45 -0.37 8.97
N GLU A 80 -15.31 -0.74 8.01
CA GLU A 80 -14.87 -1.08 6.66
C GLU A 80 -14.22 0.12 5.97
N TRP A 81 -14.84 1.29 6.05
CA TRP A 81 -14.33 2.53 5.46
C TRP A 81 -12.98 2.94 6.04
N SER A 82 -12.80 2.88 7.37
CA SER A 82 -11.49 3.10 7.99
C SER A 82 -10.45 2.08 7.52
N GLY A 83 -10.84 0.83 7.28
CA GLY A 83 -9.98 -0.20 6.71
C GLY A 83 -9.52 0.13 5.28
N TRP A 84 -10.40 0.69 4.47
CA TRP A 84 -10.05 1.16 3.12
C TRP A 84 -9.14 2.38 3.15
N GLN A 85 -9.35 3.33 4.08
CA GLN A 85 -8.43 4.45 4.27
C GLN A 85 -7.02 3.96 4.65
N ALA A 86 -6.91 3.01 5.58
CA ALA A 86 -5.62 2.41 5.92
C ALA A 86 -4.97 1.72 4.71
N SER A 87 -5.76 0.98 3.91
CA SER A 87 -5.27 0.35 2.68
C SER A 87 -4.78 1.36 1.64
N PHE A 88 -5.46 2.51 1.52
CA PHE A 88 -5.02 3.62 0.68
C PHE A 88 -3.66 4.17 1.13
N ASP A 89 -3.52 4.45 2.42
CA ASP A 89 -2.30 5.04 2.99
C ASP A 89 -1.09 4.11 2.84
N GLU A 90 -1.26 2.82 3.15
CA GLU A 90 -0.23 1.79 2.99
C GLU A 90 0.21 1.63 1.53
N ALA A 91 -0.76 1.54 0.60
CA ALA A 91 -0.46 1.40 -0.81
C ALA A 91 0.27 2.65 -1.34
N ASN A 92 -0.19 3.85 -1.00
CA ASN A 92 0.40 5.11 -1.42
C ASN A 92 1.83 5.29 -0.89
N GLN A 93 2.07 4.95 0.38
CA GLN A 93 3.41 4.99 0.97
C GLN A 93 4.35 4.01 0.25
N THR A 94 3.89 2.79 -0.01
CA THR A 94 4.67 1.76 -0.69
C THR A 94 4.99 2.16 -2.14
N ILE A 95 4.02 2.72 -2.88
CA ILE A 95 4.23 3.24 -4.24
C ILE A 95 5.35 4.28 -4.28
N LYS A 96 5.35 5.25 -3.35
CA LYS A 96 6.39 6.28 -3.28
C LYS A 96 7.79 5.69 -3.06
N ALA A 97 7.90 4.70 -2.17
CA ALA A 97 9.15 4.00 -1.91
C ALA A 97 9.65 3.23 -3.14
N LEU A 98 8.74 2.52 -3.83
CA LEU A 98 9.05 1.76 -5.04
C LEU A 98 9.45 2.66 -6.21
N GLN A 99 8.78 3.81 -6.39
CA GLN A 99 9.14 4.79 -7.41
C GLN A 99 10.58 5.30 -7.19
N SER A 100 10.95 5.59 -5.95
CA SER A 100 12.31 6.04 -5.61
C SER A 100 13.37 4.97 -5.98
N ILE A 101 13.06 3.69 -5.75
CA ILE A 101 13.95 2.56 -6.13
C ILE A 101 14.08 2.47 -7.65
N LEU A 102 12.97 2.54 -8.37
CA LEU A 102 12.97 2.44 -9.83
C LEU A 102 13.70 3.63 -10.47
N GLU A 103 13.49 4.85 -9.97
CA GLU A 103 14.21 6.05 -10.44
C GLU A 103 15.72 5.92 -10.23
N ALA A 104 16.16 5.47 -9.06
CA ALA A 104 17.58 5.21 -8.78
C ALA A 104 18.17 4.16 -9.73
N GLY A 105 17.40 3.11 -10.06
CA GLY A 105 17.80 2.08 -11.02
C GLY A 105 17.93 2.56 -12.46
N HIS A 106 17.09 3.51 -12.88
CA HIS A 106 17.19 4.13 -14.22
C HIS A 106 18.26 5.21 -14.32
N ALA A 107 18.61 5.86 -13.20
CA ALA A 107 19.65 6.87 -13.12
C ALA A 107 21.08 6.29 -13.07
N ALA A 108 21.23 5.00 -12.72
CA ALA A 108 22.51 4.30 -12.82
C ALA A 108 22.84 4.06 -14.31
N PRO A 109 23.93 4.66 -14.84
CA PRO A 109 24.25 4.52 -16.26
C PRO A 109 24.57 3.08 -16.59
N SER A 110 24.11 2.66 -17.78
CA SER A 110 24.62 1.51 -18.52
C SER A 110 26.11 1.73 -18.82
N THR A 111 26.99 1.58 -17.83
CA THR A 111 28.44 1.57 -18.06
C THR A 111 28.87 0.16 -18.40
N SER A 112 29.07 -0.02 -19.71
CA SER A 112 30.05 -0.88 -20.39
C SER A 112 29.87 -2.40 -20.35
#